data_AF-A0A2Z3GVF5-F1
#
_entry.id   AF-A0A2Z3GVF5-F1
#
_cell.length_a   1.000
_cell.length_b   1.000
_cell.length_c   1.000
_cell.angle_alpha   90.00
_cell.angle_beta   90.00
_cell.angle_gamma   90.00
#
_symmetry.space_group_name_H-M   'P 1'
#
loop_
_entity.id
_entity.type
_entity.pdbx_description
1 polymer ?
#
loop_
_entity_poly.entity_id
_entity_poly.type
_entity_poly.pdbx_seq_one_letter_code
_entity_poly.pdbx_strand_id
1 'polypeptide(L)'
;MKGLYTLIAATLLSTGCSIFIVGSGTDLNTFETREQVHNSFGRPTVSGDGEQPFDEFRTHRKLTEQEKIIYRVMEFCITLGLSEVVTTPVELYSAAKQCIEGRTVRFSYGPDGQVIGVLVDGQQPILSRHPRPPRPVESGGTGPVVPASGGQSPNAATP
;
A
#
# COMPACT_ATOMS: atom_id res chain seq x y z
N MET A 1 -24.09 -11.07 -39.48
CA MET A 1 -24.65 -10.25 -38.36
C MET A 1 -24.49 -10.91 -36.99
N LYS A 2 -24.80 -12.20 -36.80
CA LYS A 2 -24.68 -12.88 -35.48
C LYS A 2 -23.28 -12.76 -34.83
N GLY A 3 -22.20 -12.91 -35.61
CA GLY A 3 -20.84 -12.80 -35.08
C GLY A 3 -20.45 -11.39 -34.61
N LEU A 4 -21.05 -10.33 -35.16
CA LEU A 4 -20.76 -8.95 -34.76
C LEU A 4 -21.26 -8.67 -33.33
N TYR A 5 -22.46 -9.16 -32.99
CA TYR A 5 -23.02 -8.99 -31.64
C TYR A 5 -22.22 -9.75 -30.58
N THR A 6 -21.75 -10.96 -30.90
CA THR A 6 -20.87 -11.72 -30.00
C THR A 6 -19.57 -10.99 -29.73
N LEU A 7 -18.98 -10.37 -30.76
CA LEU A 7 -17.73 -9.62 -30.62
C LEU A 7 -17.92 -8.35 -29.80
N ILE A 8 -19.00 -7.59 -30.05
CA ILE A 8 -19.35 -6.41 -29.26
C ILE A 8 -19.60 -6.78 -27.79
N ALA A 9 -20.37 -7.83 -27.52
CA ALA A 9 -20.64 -8.29 -26.16
C ALA A 9 -19.34 -8.73 -25.44
N ALA A 10 -18.47 -9.47 -26.14
CA ALA A 10 -17.18 -9.89 -25.60
C ALA A 10 -16.26 -8.70 -25.31
N THR A 11 -16.23 -7.68 -26.18
CA THR A 11 -15.45 -6.46 -25.93
C THR A 11 -15.94 -5.70 -24.72
N LEU A 12 -17.27 -5.52 -24.58
CA LEU A 12 -17.86 -4.80 -23.44
C LEU A 12 -17.62 -5.52 -22.10
N LEU A 13 -17.69 -6.85 -22.09
CA LEU A 13 -17.42 -7.67 -20.91
C LEU A 13 -15.95 -7.64 -20.47
N SER A 14 -15.02 -7.33 -21.38
CA SER A 14 -13.58 -7.23 -21.09
C SER A 14 -13.13 -5.82 -20.71
N THR A 15 -14.05 -4.84 -20.66
CA THR A 15 -13.69 -3.46 -20.35
C THR A 15 -13.48 -3.29 -18.83
N GLY A 16 -12.41 -2.56 -18.44
CA GLY A 16 -12.11 -2.21 -17.05
C GLY A 16 -11.01 -3.05 -16.41
N CYS A 17 -10.41 -3.97 -17.18
CA CYS A 17 -9.26 -4.76 -16.73
C CYS A 17 -8.05 -3.87 -16.43
N SER A 18 -7.84 -2.80 -17.20
CA SER A 18 -6.69 -1.90 -16.96
C SER A 18 -6.76 -1.24 -15.58
N ILE A 19 -7.96 -0.82 -15.15
CA ILE A 19 -8.21 -0.22 -13.83
C ILE A 19 -7.95 -1.25 -12.72
N PHE A 20 -8.44 -2.48 -12.88
CA PHE A 20 -8.20 -3.56 -11.92
C PHE A 20 -6.71 -3.90 -11.81
N ILE A 21 -6.01 -3.96 -12.94
CA ILE A 21 -4.56 -4.17 -12.99
C ILE A 21 -3.89 -3.04 -12.21
N VAL A 22 -4.10 -1.77 -12.54
CA VAL A 22 -3.46 -0.64 -11.84
C VAL A 22 -3.76 -0.62 -10.33
N GLY A 23 -4.99 -0.95 -9.94
CA GLY A 23 -5.41 -0.99 -8.53
C GLY A 23 -4.96 -2.22 -7.75
N SER A 24 -4.44 -3.24 -8.41
CA SER A 24 -3.93 -4.45 -7.77
C SER A 24 -2.46 -4.28 -7.36
N GLY A 25 -2.09 -4.82 -6.20
CA GLY A 25 -0.71 -4.82 -5.73
C GLY A 25 -0.61 -4.51 -4.24
N THR A 26 0.62 -4.27 -3.81
CA THR A 26 0.92 -3.77 -2.47
C THR A 26 0.80 -2.26 -2.46
N ASP A 27 -0.11 -1.73 -1.64
CA ASP A 27 -0.20 -0.30 -1.39
C ASP A 27 0.90 0.12 -0.40
N LEU A 28 1.80 1.01 -0.83
CA LEU A 28 2.88 1.48 0.03
C LEU A 28 2.40 2.47 1.09
N ASN A 29 1.22 3.06 0.91
CA ASN A 29 0.65 4.02 1.86
C ASN A 29 0.07 3.37 3.12
N THR A 30 -0.01 2.03 3.16
CA THR A 30 -0.52 1.30 4.33
C THR A 30 0.53 1.11 5.42
N PHE A 31 1.81 1.30 5.11
CA PHE A 31 2.89 1.14 6.09
C PHE A 31 3.06 2.43 6.88
N GLU A 32 2.73 2.39 8.17
CA GLU A 32 2.88 3.53 9.07
C GLU A 32 4.22 3.47 9.83
N THR A 33 4.74 2.28 10.17
CA THR A 33 5.96 2.11 10.98
C THR A 33 7.06 1.30 10.30
N ARG A 34 8.31 1.48 10.74
CA ARG A 34 9.48 0.69 10.30
C ARG A 34 9.27 -0.81 10.50
N GLU A 35 8.67 -1.22 11.61
CA GLU A 35 8.41 -2.64 11.89
C GLU A 35 7.44 -3.25 10.88
N GLN A 36 6.40 -2.50 10.47
CA GLN A 36 5.45 -2.97 9.45
C GLN A 36 6.13 -3.16 8.09
N VAL A 37 7.04 -2.23 7.73
CA VAL A 37 7.83 -2.34 6.49
C VAL A 37 8.72 -3.59 6.54
N HIS A 38 9.47 -3.79 7.61
CA HIS A 38 10.37 -4.95 7.75
C HIS A 38 9.62 -6.27 7.82
N ASN A 39 8.45 -6.30 8.46
CA ASN A 39 7.59 -7.50 8.48
C ASN A 39 7.09 -7.87 7.07
N SER A 40 6.85 -6.89 6.20
CA SER A 40 6.32 -7.12 4.85
C SER A 40 7.41 -7.39 3.80
N PHE A 41 8.50 -6.62 3.84
CA PHE A 41 9.58 -6.64 2.84
C PHE A 41 10.80 -7.46 3.29
N GLY A 42 10.91 -7.80 4.57
CA GLY A 42 12.04 -8.55 5.12
C GLY A 42 13.25 -7.67 5.40
N ARG A 43 14.44 -8.18 5.06
CA ARG A 43 15.71 -7.48 5.32
C ARG A 43 15.98 -6.42 4.23
N PRO A 44 16.33 -5.18 4.60
CA PRO A 44 16.68 -4.16 3.62
C PRO A 44 17.97 -4.51 2.88
N THR A 45 18.03 -4.09 1.62
CA THR A 45 19.23 -4.17 0.77
C THR A 45 20.24 -3.11 1.16
N VAL A 46 19.77 -1.91 1.50
CA VAL A 46 20.58 -0.78 1.98
C VAL A 46 19.85 -0.12 3.14
N SER A 47 20.58 0.28 4.16
CA SER A 47 20.07 1.08 5.29
C SER A 47 21.01 2.25 5.53
N GLY A 48 20.46 3.39 5.95
CA GLY A 48 21.23 4.56 6.36
C GLY A 48 20.66 5.18 7.62
N ASP A 49 21.54 5.51 8.57
CA ASP A 49 21.19 6.08 9.89
C ASP A 49 21.55 7.58 9.98
N GLY A 50 21.43 8.30 8.87
CA GLY A 50 21.71 9.74 8.82
C GLY A 50 20.63 10.60 9.48
N GLU A 51 20.64 11.91 9.23
CA GLU A 51 19.62 12.86 9.73
C GLU A 51 18.20 12.43 9.38
N GLN A 52 18.03 11.77 8.24
CA GLN A 52 16.80 11.09 7.87
C GLN A 52 17.08 9.61 7.65
N PRO A 53 16.84 8.75 8.67
CA PRO A 53 17.04 7.32 8.56
C PRO A 53 16.21 6.74 7.41
N PHE A 54 16.78 5.80 6.67
CA PHE A 54 16.08 5.16 5.56
C PHE A 54 16.46 3.69 5.40
N ASP A 55 15.54 2.93 4.81
CA ASP A 55 15.78 1.56 4.37
C ASP A 55 15.31 1.40 2.92
N GLU A 56 16.12 0.71 2.12
CA GLU A 56 15.87 0.40 0.73
C GLU A 56 15.66 -1.10 0.55
N PHE A 57 14.63 -1.46 -0.21
CA PHE A 57 14.21 -2.83 -0.47
C PHE A 57 14.07 -3.03 -1.97
N ARG A 58 14.54 -4.19 -2.46
CA ARG A 58 14.22 -4.66 -3.81
C ARG A 58 13.05 -5.62 -3.75
N THR A 59 11.98 -5.33 -4.48
CA THR A 59 10.76 -6.14 -4.51
C THR A 59 10.38 -6.54 -5.92
N HIS A 60 9.99 -7.80 -6.11
CA HIS A 60 9.40 -8.33 -7.34
C HIS A 60 7.87 -8.36 -7.28
N ARG A 61 7.28 -7.71 -6.27
CA ARG A 61 5.83 -7.60 -6.12
C ARG A 61 5.34 -6.41 -6.93
N LYS A 62 4.15 -6.57 -7.50
CA LYS A 62 3.42 -5.44 -8.06
C LYS A 62 3.07 -4.44 -6.96
N LEU A 63 3.40 -3.19 -7.21
CA LEU A 63 3.06 -2.06 -6.35
C LEU A 63 1.78 -1.41 -6.89
N THR A 64 0.88 -1.02 -6.01
CA THR A 64 -0.35 -0.34 -6.44
C THR A 64 -0.02 1.08 -6.89
N GLU A 65 -0.53 1.46 -8.06
CA GLU A 65 -0.36 2.80 -8.62
C GLU A 65 -1.68 3.57 -8.48
N GLN A 66 -2.09 3.82 -7.23
CA GLN A 66 -3.41 4.39 -6.90
C GLN A 66 -3.69 5.70 -7.64
N GLU A 67 -2.65 6.50 -7.88
CA GLU A 67 -2.73 7.75 -8.62
C GLU A 67 -3.22 7.55 -10.06
N LYS A 68 -2.86 6.43 -10.70
CA LYS A 68 -3.28 6.14 -12.07
C LYS A 68 -4.74 5.70 -12.16
N ILE A 69 -5.34 5.20 -11.07
CA ILE A 69 -6.73 4.71 -11.06
C ILE A 69 -7.69 5.82 -11.52
N ILE A 70 -7.55 7.03 -11.00
CA ILE A 70 -8.45 8.16 -11.33
C ILE A 70 -8.33 8.50 -12.82
N TYR A 71 -7.11 8.60 -13.35
CA TYR A 71 -6.88 8.88 -14.76
C TYR A 71 -7.47 7.79 -15.66
N ARG A 72 -7.32 6.52 -15.28
CA ARG A 72 -7.86 5.38 -16.05
C ARG A 72 -9.38 5.33 -16.00
N VAL A 73 -10.01 5.62 -14.86
CA VAL A 73 -11.48 5.73 -14.76
C VAL A 73 -12.01 6.86 -15.63
N MET A 74 -11.37 8.03 -15.62
CA MET A 74 -11.78 9.15 -16.49
C MET A 74 -11.62 8.80 -17.97
N GLU A 75 -10.48 8.22 -18.36
CA GLU A 75 -10.22 7.78 -19.73
C GLU A 75 -11.26 6.74 -20.19
N PHE A 76 -11.59 5.78 -19.32
CA PHE A 76 -12.61 4.78 -19.57
C PHE A 76 -13.98 5.42 -19.84
N CYS A 77 -14.41 6.36 -18.99
CA CYS A 77 -15.69 7.06 -19.14
C CYS A 77 -15.75 7.91 -20.41
N ILE A 78 -14.68 8.62 -20.75
CA ILE A 78 -14.60 9.47 -21.95
C ILE A 78 -14.63 8.65 -23.23
N THR A 79 -13.93 7.51 -23.24
CA THR A 79 -13.79 6.65 -24.43
C THR A 79 -14.84 5.55 -24.51
N LEU A 80 -15.76 5.48 -23.54
CA LEU A 80 -16.74 4.40 -23.38
C LEU A 80 -16.08 3.00 -23.39
N GLY A 81 -14.91 2.89 -22.77
CA GLY A 81 -14.13 1.66 -22.67
C GLY A 81 -13.34 1.28 -23.93
N LEU A 82 -13.36 2.07 -25.00
CA LEU A 82 -12.60 1.77 -26.22
C LEU A 82 -11.08 1.82 -25.99
N SER A 83 -10.61 2.65 -25.04
CA SER A 83 -9.18 2.72 -24.68
C SER A 83 -8.65 1.41 -24.08
N GLU A 84 -9.49 0.57 -23.48
CA GLU A 84 -9.10 -0.69 -22.81
C GLU A 84 -8.40 -1.68 -23.75
N VAL A 85 -8.69 -1.62 -25.05
CA VAL A 85 -8.04 -2.45 -26.08
C VAL A 85 -6.53 -2.20 -26.14
N VAL A 86 -6.11 -0.97 -25.84
CA VAL A 86 -4.70 -0.55 -25.85
C VAL A 86 -4.14 -0.47 -24.44
N THR A 87 -4.88 0.06 -23.47
CA THR A 87 -4.35 0.28 -22.11
C THR A 87 -4.18 -1.02 -21.35
N THR A 88 -5.09 -1.98 -21.49
CA THR A 88 -4.99 -3.28 -20.80
C THR A 88 -3.69 -4.02 -21.10
N PRO A 89 -3.30 -4.28 -22.37
CA PRO A 89 -2.03 -4.97 -22.65
C PRO A 89 -0.81 -4.16 -22.21
N VAL A 90 -0.87 -2.82 -22.28
CA VAL A 90 0.23 -1.95 -21.81
C VAL A 90 0.41 -2.05 -20.30
N GLU A 91 -0.68 -2.02 -19.53
CA GLU A 91 -0.64 -2.14 -18.07
C GLU A 91 -0.26 -3.56 -17.64
N LEU A 92 -0.71 -4.59 -18.37
CA LEU A 92 -0.31 -5.97 -18.13
C LEU A 92 1.19 -6.17 -18.37
N TYR A 93 1.72 -5.64 -19.47
CA TYR A 93 3.16 -5.68 -19.77
C TYR A 93 3.97 -4.92 -18.71
N SER A 94 3.51 -3.74 -18.31
CA SER A 94 4.18 -2.93 -17.29
C SER A 94 4.19 -3.67 -15.94
N ALA A 95 3.07 -4.25 -15.52
CA ALA A 95 2.99 -5.06 -14.30
C ALA A 95 3.91 -6.29 -14.37
N ALA A 96 3.93 -7.00 -15.51
CA ALA A 96 4.81 -8.15 -15.70
C ALA A 96 6.29 -7.74 -15.64
N LYS A 97 6.66 -6.65 -16.30
CA LYS A 97 8.02 -6.09 -16.27
C LYS A 97 8.45 -5.76 -14.84
N GLN A 98 7.61 -5.09 -14.06
CA GLN A 98 7.88 -4.76 -12.66
C GLN A 98 8.08 -6.03 -11.81
N CYS A 99 7.29 -7.08 -12.03
CA CYS A 99 7.46 -8.35 -11.34
C CYS A 99 8.77 -9.07 -11.73
N ILE A 100 9.20 -8.97 -12.99
CA ILE A 100 10.40 -9.66 -13.49
C ILE A 100 11.68 -8.91 -13.09
N GLU A 101 11.78 -7.62 -13.38
CA GLU A 101 12.98 -6.83 -13.11
C GLU A 101 13.14 -6.51 -11.61
N GLY A 102 12.00 -6.46 -10.92
CA GLY A 102 11.89 -5.92 -9.58
C GLY A 102 11.94 -4.39 -9.59
N ARG A 103 11.50 -3.81 -8.49
CA ARG A 103 11.57 -2.36 -8.22
C ARG A 103 12.30 -2.09 -6.93
N THR A 104 12.91 -0.92 -6.86
CA THR A 104 13.56 -0.44 -5.65
C THR A 104 12.60 0.47 -4.91
N VAL A 105 12.31 0.15 -3.65
CA VAL A 105 11.48 0.98 -2.78
C VAL A 105 12.32 1.44 -1.61
N ARG A 106 12.38 2.75 -1.38
CA ARG A 106 13.05 3.35 -0.24
C ARG A 106 12.03 4.01 0.68
N PHE A 107 12.04 3.59 1.94
CA PHE A 107 11.27 4.18 3.01
C PHE A 107 12.16 5.10 3.83
N SER A 108 11.70 6.32 4.08
CA SER A 108 12.33 7.27 5.00
C SER A 108 11.55 7.32 6.29
N TYR A 109 12.26 7.38 7.42
CA TYR A 109 11.68 7.33 8.75
C TYR A 109 11.88 8.64 9.51
N GLY A 110 10.90 8.96 10.35
CA GLY A 110 11.02 9.98 11.39
C GLY A 110 11.75 9.45 12.62
N PRO A 111 12.00 10.32 13.62
CA PRO A 111 12.72 9.95 14.84
C PRO A 111 12.04 8.82 15.64
N ASP A 112 10.71 8.73 15.56
CA ASP A 112 9.91 7.71 16.27
C ASP A 112 9.77 6.39 15.48
N GLY A 113 10.50 6.21 14.37
CA GLY A 113 10.39 5.04 13.51
C GLY A 113 9.16 5.04 12.59
N GLN A 114 8.41 6.14 12.53
CA GLN A 114 7.28 6.30 11.62
C GLN A 114 7.74 6.54 10.18
N VAL A 115 7.04 5.95 9.21
CA VAL A 115 7.27 6.19 7.78
C VAL A 115 6.82 7.61 7.44
N ILE A 116 7.75 8.45 7.01
CA ILE A 116 7.49 9.86 6.61
C ILE A 116 7.61 10.09 5.11
N GLY A 117 8.18 9.15 4.38
CA GLY A 117 8.34 9.25 2.93
C GLY A 117 8.61 7.91 2.27
N VAL A 118 8.20 7.80 1.01
CA VAL A 118 8.40 6.62 0.18
C VAL A 118 8.90 7.07 -1.20
N LEU A 119 9.96 6.44 -1.68
CA LEU A 119 10.47 6.58 -3.04
C LEU A 119 10.38 5.24 -3.76
N VAL A 120 9.95 5.25 -5.01
CA VAL A 120 9.95 4.07 -5.87
C VAL A 120 10.81 4.36 -7.08
N ASP A 121 11.86 3.57 -7.27
CA ASP A 121 12.94 3.77 -8.26
C ASP A 121 13.51 5.20 -8.22
N GLY A 122 13.67 5.75 -7.02
CA GLY A 122 14.20 7.09 -6.80
C GLY A 122 13.22 8.23 -7.08
N GLN A 123 11.96 7.95 -7.44
CA GLN A 123 10.92 8.94 -7.68
C GLN A 123 9.90 8.96 -6.54
N GLN A 124 9.38 10.14 -6.19
CA GLN A 124 8.23 10.25 -5.30
C GLN A 124 6.96 9.92 -6.09
N PRO A 125 6.11 8.97 -5.64
CA PRO A 125 4.78 8.80 -6.21
C PRO A 125 4.02 10.13 -6.18
N ILE A 126 3.38 10.51 -7.29
CA ILE A 126 2.80 11.85 -7.51
C ILE A 126 1.73 12.22 -6.47
N LEU A 127 1.04 11.23 -5.90
CA LEU A 127 0.05 11.42 -4.84
C LEU A 127 0.50 10.80 -3.50
N SER A 128 1.81 10.68 -3.28
CA SER A 128 2.32 10.36 -1.94
C SER A 128 1.71 11.35 -0.97
N ARG A 129 1.06 10.82 0.08
CA ARG A 129 0.45 11.62 1.15
C ARG A 129 1.37 12.81 1.45
N HIS A 130 0.80 14.01 1.52
CA HIS A 130 1.43 15.05 2.32
C HIS A 130 1.84 14.43 3.66
N PRO A 131 3.03 14.75 4.20
CA PRO A 131 3.47 14.23 5.49
C PRO A 131 2.29 14.36 6.45
N ARG A 132 1.71 13.22 6.85
CA ARG A 132 0.61 13.27 7.80
C ARG A 132 1.23 13.94 9.03
N PRO A 133 0.69 15.06 9.53
CA PRO A 133 1.26 15.70 10.70
C PRO A 133 1.39 14.63 11.78
N PRO A 134 2.52 14.58 12.51
CA PRO A 134 2.74 13.58 13.54
C PRO A 134 1.48 13.55 14.40
N ARG A 135 0.85 12.36 14.53
CA ARG A 135 -0.28 12.23 15.44
C ARG A 135 0.22 12.75 16.78
N PRO A 136 -0.51 13.67 17.45
CA PRO A 136 -0.14 14.07 18.80
C PRO A 136 0.10 12.78 19.58
N VAL A 137 1.31 12.60 20.06
CA VAL A 137 1.61 11.51 20.99
C VAL A 137 0.62 11.74 22.12
N GLU A 138 -0.36 10.84 22.28
CA GLU A 138 -1.19 10.83 23.48
C GLU A 138 -0.24 10.57 24.64
N SER A 139 0.32 11.66 25.16
CA SER A 139 1.12 11.72 26.37
C SER A 139 0.31 11.00 27.43
N GLY A 140 0.76 9.81 27.79
CA GLY A 140 0.08 8.86 28.67
C GLY A 140 -0.91 9.54 29.59
N GLY A 141 -2.17 9.49 29.19
CA GLY A 141 -3.27 9.78 30.09
C GLY A 141 -3.09 8.82 31.25
N THR A 142 -2.79 9.39 32.41
CA THR A 142 -2.79 8.69 33.68
C THR A 142 -4.22 8.19 33.87
N GLY A 143 -4.51 7.00 33.34
CA GLY A 143 -5.77 6.34 33.59
C GLY A 143 -5.92 6.24 35.10
N PRO A 144 -7.14 6.46 35.65
CA PRO A 144 -7.35 6.36 37.08
C PRO A 144 -6.86 4.99 37.54
N VAL A 145 -5.91 4.99 38.47
CA VAL A 145 -5.44 3.81 39.18
C VAL A 145 -6.68 3.16 39.77
N VAL A 146 -7.15 2.07 39.16
CA VAL A 146 -8.19 1.23 39.76
C VAL A 146 -7.55 0.61 40.99
N PRO A 147 -7.98 0.96 42.22
CA PRO A 147 -7.43 0.35 43.42
C PRO A 147 -7.74 -1.15 43.36
N ALA A 148 -6.71 -1.97 43.55
CA ALA A 148 -6.82 -3.42 43.65
C ALA A 148 -7.85 -3.75 44.75
N SER A 149 -9.03 -4.21 44.34
CA SER A 149 -10.03 -4.74 45.27
C SER A 149 -9.48 -6.03 45.84
N GLY A 150 -8.98 -5.95 47.08
CA GLY A 150 -8.71 -7.11 47.90
C GLY A 150 -9.98 -7.92 48.14
N GLY A 151 -9.85 -9.23 48.04
CA GLY A 151 -10.87 -10.21 48.40
C GLY A 151 -10.55 -11.53 47.71
N GLN A 152 -10.53 -12.68 48.36
CA GLN A 152 -10.81 -13.04 49.74
C GLN A 152 -10.28 -14.49 49.88
N SER A 153 -9.49 -14.76 50.92
CA SER A 153 -8.99 -16.12 51.22
C SER A 153 -10.15 -17.00 51.69
N PRO A 154 -10.42 -18.18 51.08
CA PRO A 154 -11.46 -19.06 51.56
C PRO A 154 -10.97 -19.82 52.80
N ASN A 155 -11.69 -19.58 53.91
CA ASN A 155 -11.57 -20.27 55.18
C ASN A 155 -11.71 -21.79 55.01
N ALA A 156 -10.77 -22.50 55.62
CA ALA A 156 -10.89 -23.89 56.00
C ALA A 156 -11.89 -24.04 57.16
N ALA A 157 -12.89 -24.90 56.99
CA ALA A 157 -13.70 -25.54 58.03
C ALA A 157 -14.60 -26.55 57.28
N THR A 158 -14.81 -27.82 57.61
CA THR A 158 -14.56 -28.73 58.76
C THR A 158 -15.05 -30.12 58.25
N PRO A 159 -15.40 -31.09 59.11
CA PRO A 159 -14.63 -31.94 60.03
C PRO A 159 -14.30 -33.33 59.44
#